data_AF-A0A365KXN4-F1
#
_entry.id   AF-A0A365KXN4-F1
#
_cell.length_a   1.000
_cell.length_b   1.000
_cell.length_c   1.000
_cell.angle_alpha   90.00
_cell.angle_beta   90.00
_cell.angle_gamma   90.00
#
_symmetry.space_group_name_H-M   'P 1'
#
loop_
_entity.id
_entity.type
_entity.pdbx_description
1 polymer ?
#
loop_
_entity_poly.entity_id
_entity_poly.type
_entity_poly.pdbx_seq_one_letter_code
_entity_poly.pdbx_strand_id
1 'polypeptide(L)'
;MTSKNNVIAMTLQIVGGTLIAVYAFRALALIGEFGGGAAFDVFLQGVIFGMLLIGFGEVIKLMQGLFNQREPERPVEDVEKERRAVLRQAEEHNVPLETRNRIMDFYTKKNMIVDDIEPAPYEGYVIVHHDGQRDIVDLNNWEVEILTEGQLNRNPELKSLLE
;
A
#
# COMPACT_ATOMS: atom_id res chain seq x y z
N MET A 1 1.65 2.48 -8.35
CA MET A 1 2.33 1.82 -9.48
C MET A 1 3.83 1.74 -9.19
N THR A 2 4.31 0.65 -8.58
CA THR A 2 5.74 0.31 -8.66
C THR A 2 5.94 -0.41 -9.99
N SER A 3 6.76 0.14 -10.88
CA SER A 3 7.04 -0.45 -12.19
C SER A 3 7.39 -1.93 -12.05
N LYS A 4 6.90 -2.79 -12.95
CA LYS A 4 7.32 -4.22 -13.07
C LYS A 4 8.85 -4.40 -13.06
N ASN A 5 9.59 -3.34 -13.38
CA ASN A 5 11.02 -3.25 -13.22
C ASN A 5 11.38 -2.83 -11.79
N ASN A 6 11.79 -3.81 -10.99
CA ASN A 6 12.48 -3.54 -9.74
C ASN A 6 13.88 -2.98 -10.01
N VAL A 7 13.99 -1.65 -10.07
CA VAL A 7 15.25 -0.95 -10.31
C VAL A 7 16.30 -1.33 -9.26
N ILE A 8 15.90 -1.51 -7.99
CA ILE A 8 16.81 -1.88 -6.90
C ILE A 8 17.39 -3.27 -7.16
N ALA A 9 16.55 -4.25 -7.47
CA ALA A 9 17.02 -5.60 -7.77
C ALA A 9 17.88 -5.65 -9.04
N MET A 10 17.53 -4.89 -10.08
CA MET A 10 18.32 -4.80 -11.31
C MET A 10 19.70 -4.21 -11.03
N THR A 11 19.77 -3.15 -10.23
CA THR A 11 21.04 -2.55 -9.81
C THR A 11 21.89 -3.56 -9.02
N LEU A 12 21.30 -4.31 -8.09
CA LEU A 12 22.03 -5.34 -7.34
C LEU A 12 22.65 -6.41 -8.26
N GLN A 13 21.91 -6.86 -9.27
CA GLN A 13 22.39 -7.84 -10.25
C GLN A 13 23.53 -7.28 -11.11
N ILE A 14 23.41 -6.02 -11.56
CA ILE A 14 24.46 -5.35 -12.34
C ILE A 14 25.73 -5.18 -11.51
N VAL A 15 25.59 -4.72 -10.26
CA VAL A 15 26.73 -4.56 -9.34
C VAL A 15 27.38 -5.92 -9.08
N GLY A 16 26.59 -6.96 -8.81
CA GLY A 16 27.09 -8.31 -8.60
C GLY A 16 27.87 -8.85 -9.80
N GLY A 17 27.32 -8.74 -11.01
CA GLY A 17 28.00 -9.14 -12.25
C GLY A 17 29.28 -8.34 -12.52
N THR A 18 29.25 -7.03 -12.26
CA THR A 18 30.43 -6.16 -12.38
C THR A 18 31.53 -6.59 -11.39
N LEU A 19 31.15 -6.96 -10.16
CA LEU A 19 32.08 -7.42 -9.13
C LEU A 19 32.78 -8.72 -9.58
N ILE A 20 32.03 -9.68 -10.14
CA ILE A 20 32.59 -10.91 -10.71
C ILE A 20 33.59 -10.57 -11.83
N ALA A 21 33.22 -9.68 -12.76
CA ALA A 21 34.09 -9.31 -13.86
C ALA A 21 35.40 -8.66 -13.37
N VAL A 22 35.30 -7.71 -12.43
CA VAL A 22 36.49 -7.04 -11.85
C VAL A 22 37.42 -8.04 -11.17
N TYR A 23 36.89 -8.96 -10.37
CA TYR A 23 37.70 -9.97 -9.71
C TYR A 23 38.26 -11.02 -10.68
N ALA A 24 37.56 -11.33 -11.77
CA ALA A 24 38.08 -12.19 -12.84
C ALA A 24 39.28 -11.54 -13.55
N PHE A 25 39.18 -10.26 -13.92
CA PHE A 25 40.32 -9.52 -14.48
C PHE A 25 41.49 -9.44 -13.51
N ARG A 26 41.21 -9.20 -12.23
CA ARG A 26 42.23 -9.18 -11.18
C ARG A 26 42.91 -10.53 -11.03
N ALA A 27 42.15 -11.62 -11.03
CA ALA A 27 42.69 -12.97 -10.97
C ALA A 27 43.60 -13.26 -12.18
N LEU A 28 43.17 -12.92 -13.40
CA LEU A 28 43.99 -13.11 -14.61
C LEU A 28 45.33 -12.35 -14.53
N ALA A 29 45.33 -11.13 -14.00
CA ALA A 29 46.55 -10.35 -13.80
C ALA A 29 47.51 -11.01 -12.78
N LEU A 30 46.97 -11.69 -11.76
CA LEU A 30 47.75 -12.33 -10.70
C LEU A 30 48.35 -13.69 -11.10
N ILE A 31 47.83 -14.35 -12.15
CA ILE A 31 48.33 -15.68 -12.57
C ILE A 31 49.83 -15.65 -12.86
N GLY A 32 50.32 -14.59 -13.50
CA GLY A 32 51.73 -14.46 -13.86
C GLY A 32 52.66 -14.15 -12.69
N GLU A 33 52.19 -13.45 -11.66
CA GLU A 33 53.02 -12.98 -10.54
C GLU A 33 52.97 -13.91 -9.31
N PHE A 34 51.80 -14.45 -8.98
CA PHE A 34 51.56 -15.18 -7.74
C PHE A 34 51.12 -16.64 -7.95
N GLY A 35 50.96 -17.05 -9.21
CA GLY A 35 50.55 -18.40 -9.59
C GLY A 35 49.04 -18.63 -9.56
N GLY A 36 48.62 -19.77 -10.14
CA GLY A 36 47.21 -20.07 -10.38
C GLY A 36 46.35 -20.25 -9.11
N GLY A 37 46.94 -20.71 -8.00
CA GLY A 37 46.21 -20.90 -6.74
C GLY A 37 45.73 -19.57 -6.14
N ALA A 38 46.64 -18.61 -5.99
CA ALA A 38 46.28 -17.28 -5.47
C ALA A 38 45.30 -16.54 -6.39
N ALA A 39 45.46 -16.68 -7.71
CA ALA A 39 44.51 -16.14 -8.68
C ALA A 39 43.11 -16.77 -8.55
N PHE A 40 43.05 -18.09 -8.33
CA PHE A 40 41.79 -18.80 -8.13
C PHE A 40 41.06 -18.35 -6.87
N ASP A 41 41.76 -18.18 -5.75
CA ASP A 41 41.16 -17.70 -4.49
C ASP A 41 40.55 -16.30 -4.65
N VAL A 42 41.26 -15.40 -5.34
CA VAL A 42 40.76 -14.06 -5.65
C VAL A 42 39.52 -14.14 -6.55
N PHE A 43 39.57 -14.95 -7.62
CA PHE A 43 38.41 -15.15 -8.48
C PHE A 43 37.20 -15.68 -7.71
N LEU A 44 37.40 -16.70 -6.87
CA LEU A 44 36.35 -17.35 -6.10
C LEU A 44 35.69 -16.36 -5.14
N GLN A 45 36.47 -15.49 -4.49
CA GLN A 45 35.93 -14.43 -3.64
C GLN A 45 34.97 -13.52 -4.42
N GLY A 46 35.36 -13.09 -5.63
CA GLY A 46 34.51 -12.30 -6.52
C GLY A 46 33.22 -13.02 -6.91
N VAL A 47 33.31 -14.31 -7.24
CA VAL A 47 32.14 -15.15 -7.56
C VAL A 47 31.20 -15.26 -6.37
N ILE A 48 31.69 -15.54 -5.17
CA ILE A 48 30.85 -15.70 -3.98
C ILE A 48 30.07 -14.39 -3.70
N PHE A 49 30.76 -13.25 -3.62
CA PHE A 49 30.10 -11.98 -3.33
C PHE A 49 29.18 -11.52 -4.46
N GLY A 50 29.60 -11.71 -5.71
CA GLY A 50 28.77 -11.37 -6.87
C GLY A 50 27.50 -12.20 -6.96
N MET A 51 27.60 -13.52 -6.75
CA MET A 51 26.45 -14.43 -6.73
C MET A 51 25.51 -14.13 -5.58
N LEU A 52 26.02 -13.77 -4.39
CA LEU A 52 25.19 -13.33 -3.27
C LEU A 52 24.35 -12.09 -3.63
N LEU A 53 24.97 -11.08 -4.26
CA LEU A 53 24.25 -9.87 -4.69
C LEU A 53 23.21 -10.15 -5.77
N ILE A 54 23.55 -10.98 -6.75
CA ILE A 54 22.61 -11.40 -7.80
C ILE A 54 21.43 -12.14 -7.19
N GLY A 55 21.69 -13.08 -6.27
CA GLY A 55 20.68 -13.85 -5.55
C GLY A 55 19.75 -12.96 -4.72
N PHE A 56 20.29 -11.99 -3.99
CA PHE A 56 19.45 -11.01 -3.29
C PHE A 56 18.57 -10.21 -4.25
N GLY A 57 19.09 -9.81 -5.42
CA GLY A 57 18.28 -9.18 -6.46
C GLY A 57 17.07 -10.04 -6.87
N GLU A 58 17.26 -11.34 -7.06
CA GLU A 58 16.15 -12.26 -7.38
C GLU A 58 15.14 -12.38 -6.25
N VAL A 59 15.59 -12.50 -5.00
CA VAL A 59 14.70 -12.56 -3.83
C VAL A 59 13.82 -11.31 -3.75
N ILE A 60 14.38 -10.11 -3.98
CA ILE A 60 13.59 -8.87 -3.96
C ILE A 60 12.57 -8.83 -5.11
N LYS A 61 12.92 -9.31 -6.32
CA LYS A 61 11.97 -9.43 -7.44
C LYS A 61 10.82 -10.38 -7.10
N LEU A 62 11.12 -11.52 -6.49
CA LEU A 62 10.10 -12.49 -6.06
C LEU A 62 9.17 -11.88 -5.01
N MET A 63 9.72 -11.19 -4.01
CA MET A 63 8.93 -10.51 -2.98
C MET A 63 8.01 -9.44 -3.57
N GLN A 64 8.50 -8.63 -4.51
CA GLN A 64 7.65 -7.66 -5.21
C GLN A 64 6.60 -8.32 -6.11
N GLY A 65 6.95 -9.44 -6.76
CA GLY A 65 6.00 -10.23 -7.54
C GLY A 65 4.85 -10.76 -6.68
N LEU A 66 5.15 -11.26 -5.49
CA LEU A 66 4.14 -11.72 -4.53
C LEU A 66 3.27 -10.56 -4.02
N PHE A 67 3.85 -9.39 -3.80
CA PHE A 67 3.12 -8.20 -3.36
C PHE A 67 2.18 -7.68 -4.46
N ASN A 68 2.67 -7.54 -5.70
CA ASN A 68 1.86 -7.07 -6.83
C ASN A 68 0.73 -8.03 -7.21
N GLN A 69 0.81 -9.32 -6.86
CA GLN A 69 -0.29 -10.28 -7.08
C GLN A 69 -1.43 -10.15 -6.06
N ARG A 70 -1.17 -9.49 -4.91
CA ARG A 70 -2.18 -9.29 -3.86
C ARG A 70 -2.96 -7.99 -4.00
N GLU A 71 -2.50 -7.07 -4.84
CA GLU A 71 -3.27 -5.90 -5.23
C GLU A 71 -4.03 -6.26 -6.52
N PRO A 72 -5.37 -6.43 -6.50
CA PRO A 72 -6.12 -6.54 -7.74
C PRO A 72 -5.79 -5.32 -8.59
N GLU A 73 -5.45 -5.54 -9.87
CA GLU A 73 -5.24 -4.46 -10.84
C GLU A 73 -6.46 -3.55 -10.76
N ARG A 74 -6.34 -2.40 -10.09
CA ARG A 74 -7.34 -1.36 -10.21
C ARG A 74 -7.34 -1.01 -11.70
N PRO A 75 -8.43 -1.29 -12.43
CA PRO A 75 -8.57 -0.77 -13.77
C PRO A 75 -8.34 0.72 -13.68
N VAL A 76 -7.71 1.33 -14.67
CA VAL A 76 -7.66 2.79 -14.76
C VAL A 76 -9.10 3.28 -14.77
N GLU A 77 -9.58 3.69 -13.59
CA GLU A 77 -10.97 4.04 -13.38
C GLU A 77 -11.22 5.39 -14.03
N ASP A 78 -12.04 5.35 -15.07
CA ASP A 78 -12.89 6.45 -15.44
C ASP A 78 -13.57 6.91 -14.14
N VAL A 79 -13.10 8.02 -13.57
CA VAL A 79 -13.54 8.58 -12.27
C VAL A 79 -15.07 8.66 -12.18
N GLU A 80 -15.72 8.78 -13.34
CA GLU A 80 -17.17 8.87 -13.47
C GLU A 80 -17.90 7.52 -13.43
N LYS A 81 -17.24 6.41 -13.79
CA LYS A 81 -17.75 5.04 -13.58
C LYS A 81 -17.57 4.57 -12.15
N GLU A 82 -16.43 4.89 -11.54
CA GLU A 82 -16.17 4.59 -10.12
C GLU A 82 -17.18 5.35 -9.25
N ARG A 83 -17.41 6.65 -9.52
CA ARG A 83 -18.47 7.42 -8.83
C ARG A 83 -19.86 6.78 -8.95
N ARG A 84 -20.23 6.26 -10.13
CA ARG A 84 -21.54 5.59 -10.33
C ARG A 84 -21.60 4.19 -9.70
N ALA A 85 -20.48 3.47 -9.64
CA ALA A 85 -20.39 2.16 -9.01
C ALA A 85 -20.43 2.28 -7.48
N VAL A 86 -19.73 3.27 -6.93
CA VAL A 86 -19.73 3.62 -5.50
C VAL A 86 -21.12 4.08 -5.05
N LEU A 87 -21.79 4.93 -5.85
CA LEU A 87 -23.18 5.33 -5.56
C LEU A 87 -24.16 4.13 -5.62
N ARG A 88 -23.92 3.15 -6.50
CA ARG A 88 -24.74 1.92 -6.57
C ARG A 88 -24.45 0.93 -5.43
N GLN A 89 -23.21 0.84 -4.96
CA GLN A 89 -22.86 -0.02 -3.81
C GLN A 89 -23.34 0.58 -2.48
N ALA A 90 -23.42 1.91 -2.38
CA ALA A 90 -23.99 2.59 -1.21
C ALA A 90 -25.49 2.32 -1.03
N GLU A 91 -26.26 2.15 -2.13
CA GLU A 91 -27.67 1.74 -2.07
C GLU A 91 -27.88 0.30 -1.55
N GLU A 92 -26.86 -0.58 -1.64
CA GLU A 92 -26.95 -1.98 -1.18
C GLU A 92 -26.27 -2.25 0.18
N HIS A 93 -25.45 -1.33 0.69
CA HIS A 93 -24.75 -1.49 1.97
C HIS A 93 -25.63 -1.05 3.16
N ASN A 94 -26.42 -1.97 3.68
CA ASN A 94 -26.98 -1.80 5.01
C ASN A 94 -25.84 -1.69 6.04
N VAL A 95 -25.82 -0.61 6.83
CA VAL A 95 -24.89 -0.47 7.96
C VAL A 95 -25.07 -1.68 8.90
N PRO A 96 -24.00 -2.47 9.19
CA PRO A 96 -24.11 -3.63 10.06
C PRO A 96 -24.75 -3.27 11.40
N LEU A 97 -25.61 -4.14 11.94
CA LEU A 97 -26.35 -3.87 13.19
C LEU A 97 -25.41 -3.56 14.36
N GLU A 98 -24.25 -4.22 14.43
CA GLU A 98 -23.23 -3.95 15.44
C GLU A 98 -22.70 -2.52 15.36
N THR A 99 -22.39 -2.04 14.14
CA THR A 99 -21.96 -0.66 13.88
C THR A 99 -23.07 0.32 14.24
N ARG A 100 -24.32 0.04 13.86
CA ARG A 100 -25.48 0.87 14.19
C ARG A 100 -25.64 1.05 15.70
N ASN A 101 -25.53 -0.03 16.47
CA ASN A 101 -25.60 -0.01 17.93
C ASN A 101 -24.45 0.81 18.55
N ARG A 102 -23.22 0.65 18.04
CA ARG A 102 -22.06 1.42 18.52
C ARG A 102 -22.22 2.92 18.31
N ILE A 103 -22.77 3.33 17.15
CA ILE A 103 -23.08 4.73 16.85
C ILE A 103 -24.17 5.24 17.78
N MET A 104 -25.27 4.49 17.93
CA MET A 104 -26.35 4.87 18.86
C MET A 104 -25.85 5.05 20.29
N ASP A 105 -25.00 4.15 20.78
CA ASP A 105 -24.39 4.25 22.12
C ASP A 105 -23.52 5.51 22.26
N PHE A 106 -22.77 5.87 21.22
CA PHE A 106 -21.92 7.06 21.21
C PHE A 106 -22.74 8.36 21.29
N TYR A 107 -23.79 8.49 20.48
CA TYR A 107 -24.67 9.66 20.50
C TYR A 107 -25.51 9.72 21.78
N THR A 108 -25.97 8.57 22.29
CA THR A 108 -26.70 8.48 23.56
C THR A 108 -25.83 8.94 24.73
N LYS A 109 -24.54 8.56 24.78
CA LYS A 109 -23.60 9.04 25.80
C LYS A 109 -23.38 10.55 25.74
N LYS A 110 -23.56 11.16 24.56
CA LYS A 110 -23.51 12.61 24.35
C LYS A 110 -24.88 13.29 24.52
N ASN A 111 -25.91 12.55 24.96
CA ASN A 111 -27.26 13.02 25.16
C ASN A 111 -27.92 13.58 23.88
N MET A 112 -27.61 12.97 22.73
CA MET A 112 -28.16 13.28 21.41
C MET A 112 -29.03 12.11 20.93
N ILE A 113 -30.12 12.42 20.20
CA ILE A 113 -31.05 11.42 19.66
C ILE A 113 -30.76 11.21 18.18
N VAL A 114 -30.43 9.98 17.80
CA VAL A 114 -30.20 9.62 16.40
C VAL A 114 -31.53 9.30 15.73
N ASP A 115 -31.86 10.05 14.68
CA ASP A 115 -33.07 9.86 13.87
C ASP A 115 -32.86 8.77 12.82
N ASP A 116 -31.73 8.82 12.10
CA ASP A 116 -31.35 7.79 11.12
C ASP A 116 -29.84 7.67 10.94
N ILE A 117 -29.41 6.53 10.40
CA ILE A 117 -28.01 6.22 10.07
C ILE A 117 -27.98 5.62 8.67
N GLU A 118 -27.37 6.36 7.74
CA GLU A 118 -27.23 6.01 6.34
C GLU A 118 -25.76 5.67 6.02
N PRO A 119 -25.51 4.71 5.11
CA PRO A 119 -24.16 4.44 4.61
C PRO A 119 -23.64 5.65 3.82
N ALA A 120 -22.40 6.07 4.07
CA ALA A 120 -21.75 7.03 3.17
C ALA A 120 -21.23 6.30 1.92
N PRO A 121 -21.01 7.01 0.80
CA PRO A 121 -20.39 6.44 -0.39
C PRO A 121 -18.95 5.92 -0.15
N TYR A 122 -18.29 6.38 0.92
CA TYR A 122 -16.91 6.03 1.23
C TYR A 122 -16.84 4.99 2.34
N GLU A 123 -16.06 3.92 2.13
CA GLU A 123 -15.86 2.89 3.15
C GLU A 123 -15.32 3.48 4.45
N GLY A 124 -15.84 2.97 5.57
CA GLY A 124 -15.47 3.44 6.90
C GLY A 124 -16.14 4.74 7.32
N TYR A 125 -17.05 5.32 6.52
CA TYR A 125 -17.83 6.49 6.88
C TYR A 125 -19.33 6.21 6.87
N VAL A 126 -20.07 6.88 7.74
CA VAL A 126 -21.53 6.85 7.77
C VAL A 126 -22.08 8.25 8.02
N ILE A 127 -23.28 8.50 7.51
CA ILE A 127 -24.01 9.75 7.71
C ILE A 127 -25.05 9.52 8.81
N VAL A 128 -24.91 10.25 9.91
CA VAL A 128 -25.83 10.17 11.05
C VAL A 128 -26.71 11.41 11.05
N HIS A 129 -28.02 11.20 11.08
CA HIS A 129 -29.01 12.25 11.21
C HIS A 129 -29.41 12.36 12.67
N HIS A 130 -29.29 13.55 13.26
CA HIS A 130 -29.72 13.83 14.64
C HIS A 130 -30.20 15.28 14.76
N ASP A 131 -31.32 15.52 15.43
CA ASP A 131 -31.83 16.88 15.72
C ASP A 131 -31.91 17.81 14.49
N GLY A 132 -32.16 17.25 13.31
CA GLY A 132 -32.19 17.99 12.04
C GLY A 132 -30.82 18.39 11.47
N GLN A 133 -29.73 17.89 12.05
CA GLN A 133 -28.36 18.02 11.56
C GLN A 133 -27.86 16.70 10.99
N ARG A 134 -26.83 16.80 10.14
CA ARG A 134 -26.14 15.67 9.52
C ARG A 134 -24.68 15.70 9.93
N ASP A 135 -24.22 14.60 10.51
CA ASP A 135 -22.84 14.41 10.90
C ASP A 135 -22.23 13.27 10.08
N ILE A 136 -20.99 13.46 9.62
CA ILE A 136 -20.19 12.37 9.06
C ILE A 136 -19.38 11.75 10.17
N VAL A 137 -19.59 10.46 10.37
CA VAL A 137 -18.91 9.67 11.39
C VAL A 137 -17.87 8.78 10.74
N ASP A 138 -16.64 8.88 11.22
CA ASP A 138 -15.52 8.01 10.87
C ASP A 138 -15.51 6.78 11.77
N LEU A 139 -15.38 5.61 11.15
CA LEU A 139 -15.33 4.28 11.76
C LEU A 139 -14.01 3.56 11.49
N ASN A 140 -13.04 4.23 10.84
CA ASN A 140 -11.75 3.64 10.47
C ASN A 140 -10.82 3.44 11.66
N ASN A 141 -10.84 4.37 12.61
CA ASN A 141 -10.23 4.18 13.91
C ASN A 141 -11.22 3.38 14.76
N TRP A 142 -10.79 2.40 15.55
CA TRP A 142 -11.67 1.56 16.37
C TRP A 142 -12.67 2.31 17.29
N GLU A 143 -12.58 3.64 17.38
CA GLU A 143 -13.49 4.53 18.09
C GLU A 143 -14.39 5.30 17.11
N VAL A 144 -15.66 5.51 17.50
CA VAL A 144 -16.62 6.31 16.72
C VAL A 144 -16.22 7.79 16.85
N GLU A 145 -15.87 8.44 15.74
CA GLU A 145 -15.45 9.85 15.72
C GLU A 145 -16.33 10.68 14.79
N ILE A 146 -16.85 11.82 15.27
CA ILE A 146 -17.54 12.80 14.40
C ILE A 146 -16.48 13.67 13.74
N LEU A 147 -16.50 13.75 12.41
CA LEU A 147 -15.55 14.56 11.68
C LEU A 147 -15.79 16.06 11.95
N THR A 148 -14.74 16.74 12.36
CA THR A 148 -14.75 18.20 12.54
C THR A 148 -14.73 18.94 11.20
N GLU A 149 -15.17 20.20 11.17
CA GLU A 149 -15.08 21.05 9.96
C GLU A 149 -13.66 21.12 9.38
N GLY A 150 -12.64 21.07 10.23
CA GLY A 150 -11.23 21.04 9.80
C GLY A 150 -10.86 19.77 9.03
N GLN A 151 -11.40 18.62 9.42
CA GLN A 151 -11.22 17.35 8.71
C GLN A 151 -12.03 17.30 7.42
N LEU A 152 -13.27 17.84 7.43
CA LEU A 152 -14.12 17.95 6.24
C LEU A 152 -13.51 18.88 5.19
N ASN A 153 -12.89 19.99 5.59
CA ASN A 153 -12.22 20.90 4.65
C ASN A 153 -10.97 20.30 3.99
N ARG A 154 -10.35 19.29 4.60
CA ARG A 154 -9.24 18.53 3.98
C ARG A 154 -9.74 17.49 2.99
N ASN A 155 -10.99 17.08 3.10
CA ASN A 155 -11.66 16.09 2.26
C ASN A 155 -12.93 16.69 1.64
N PRO A 156 -12.80 17.54 0.60
CA PRO A 156 -13.93 18.26 0.01
C PRO A 156 -15.05 17.33 -0.50
N GLU A 157 -14.69 16.10 -0.84
CA GLU A 157 -15.61 15.03 -1.22
C GLU A 157 -16.57 14.65 -0.08
N LEU A 158 -16.09 14.49 1.15
CA LEU A 158 -16.93 14.21 2.32
C LEU A 158 -17.80 15.43 2.66
N LYS A 159 -17.23 16.64 2.55
CA LYS A 159 -17.98 17.87 2.79
C LYS A 159 -19.20 18.00 1.87
N SER A 160 -19.07 17.58 0.61
CA SER A 160 -20.18 17.62 -0.37
C SER A 160 -21.35 16.69 -0.05
N LEU A 161 -21.21 15.78 0.92
CA LEU A 161 -22.29 14.89 1.37
C LEU A 161 -23.20 15.55 2.42
N LEU A 162 -22.77 16.68 2.99
CA LEU A 162 -23.52 17.45 3.98
C LEU A 162 -24.31 18.62 3.35
N GLU A 163 -24.04 18.96 2.09
CA GLU A 163 -24.73 19.98 1.29
C GLU A 163 -25.96 19.42 0.58
#